data_AF-A0A1H8P8L4-F1
#
_entry.id   AF-A0A1H8P8L4-F1
#
_cell.length_a   1.000
_cell.length_b   1.000
_cell.length_c   1.000
_cell.angle_alpha   90.00
_cell.angle_beta   90.00
_cell.angle_gamma   90.00
#
_symmetry.space_group_name_H-M   'P 1'
#
loop_
_entity.id
_entity.type
_entity.pdbx_description
1 polymer ?
#
loop_
_entity_poly.entity_id
_entity_poly.type
_entity_poly.pdbx_seq_one_letter_code
_entity_poly.pdbx_strand_id
1 'polypeptide(L)' 'MAELTREVQSLVNQLHLSDQEIAEKFQFTQFGKQLTLDESVRFISFLKQELLATAEA' A
#
# COMPACT_ATOMS: atom_id res chain seq x y z
N MET A 1 -0.03 -19.13 4.84
CA MET A 1 -0.05 -17.99 3.90
C MET A 1 0.24 -16.72 4.68
N ALA A 2 1.51 -16.37 4.88
CA ALA A 2 1.91 -15.24 5.74
C ALA A 2 3.27 -14.62 5.37
N GLU A 3 4.06 -15.26 4.49
CA GLU A 3 5.39 -14.73 4.10
C GLU A 3 5.29 -13.57 3.12
N LEU A 4 4.27 -13.56 2.24
CA LEU A 4 4.06 -12.48 1.27
C LEU A 4 3.88 -11.10 1.95
N THR A 5 3.34 -11.08 3.16
CA THR A 5 3.02 -9.83 3.88
C THR A 5 4.26 -9.10 4.38
N ARG A 6 5.29 -9.83 4.84
CA ARG A 6 6.52 -9.21 5.40
C ARG A 6 7.41 -8.63 4.31
N GLU A 7 7.50 -9.29 3.16
CA GLU A 7 8.27 -8.80 2.02
C GLU A 7 7.62 -7.56 1.39
N VAL A 8 6.29 -7.55 1.27
CA VAL A 8 5.55 -6.37 0.79
C VAL A 8 5.71 -5.19 1.76
N GLN A 9 5.64 -5.44 3.07
CA GLN A 9 5.85 -4.41 4.09
C GLN A 9 7.29 -3.87 4.09
N SER A 10 8.29 -4.74 3.89
CA SER A 10 9.69 -4.34 3.76
C SER A 10 9.94 -3.54 2.48
N LEU A 11 9.36 -3.96 1.35
CA LEU A 11 9.43 -3.25 0.07
C LEU A 11 8.83 -1.85 0.18
N VAL A 12 7.64 -1.72 0.78
CA VAL A 12 6.96 -0.43 0.98
C VAL A 12 7.75 0.46 1.94
N ASN A 13 8.39 -0.09 2.98
CA ASN A 13 9.21 0.66 3.92
C ASN A 13 10.57 1.10 3.33
N GLN A 14 11.15 0.31 2.42
CA GLN A 14 12.44 0.63 1.76
C GLN A 14 12.26 1.57 0.57
N LEU A 15 11.08 1.59 -0.04
CA LEU A 15 10.67 2.65 -0.94
C LEU A 15 10.42 3.90 -0.07
N HIS A 16 11.42 4.77 0.09
CA HIS A 16 11.25 6.15 0.59
C HIS A 16 10.35 7.02 -0.33
N LEU A 17 9.43 6.39 -1.05
CA LEU A 17 8.51 7.02 -1.97
C LEU A 17 7.34 7.58 -1.19
N SER A 18 7.00 8.82 -1.52
CA SER A 18 5.79 9.45 -1.02
C SER A 18 4.55 8.69 -1.52
N ASP A 19 3.42 8.76 -0.80
CA ASP A 19 2.17 8.09 -1.21
C ASP A 19 1.77 8.45 -2.65
N GLN A 20 2.06 9.68 -3.06
CA GLN A 20 1.84 10.19 -4.40
C GLN A 20 2.74 9.51 -5.44
N GLU A 21 4.03 9.31 -5.15
CA GLU A 21 4.95 8.62 -6.05
C GLU A 21 4.60 7.13 -6.19
N ILE A 22 4.08 6.52 -5.13
CA ILE A 22 3.56 5.14 -5.17
C ILE A 22 2.29 5.10 -6.03
N ALA A 23 1.37 6.04 -5.84
CA ALA A 23 0.12 6.10 -6.60
C ALA A 23 0.35 6.40 -8.10
N GLU A 24 1.42 7.11 -8.45
CA GLU A 24 1.81 7.33 -9.85
C GLU A 24 2.53 6.14 -10.47
N LYS A 25 3.26 5.34 -9.68
CA LYS A 25 4.02 4.17 -10.16
C LYS A 25 3.18 2.89 -10.23
N PHE A 26 2.15 2.77 -9.40
CA PHE A 26 1.33 1.57 -9.30
C PHE A 26 -0.12 1.88 -9.66
N GLN A 27 -0.67 1.11 -10.60
CA GLN A 27 -2.11 1.15 -10.86
C GLN A 27 -2.83 0.20 -9.93
N PHE A 28 -3.57 0.76 -8.97
CA PHE A 28 -4.41 -0.01 -8.07
C PHE A 28 -5.77 -0.26 -8.71
N THR A 29 -6.30 -1.46 -8.50
CA THR A 29 -7.64 -1.82 -8.97
C THR A 29 -8.46 -2.41 -7.84
N GLN A 30 -9.72 -1.98 -7.73
CA GLN A 30 -10.69 -2.52 -6.79
C GLN A 30 -11.89 -3.05 -7.58
N PHE A 31 -12.24 -4.33 -7.39
CA PHE A 31 -13.33 -5.00 -8.12
C PHE A 31 -13.27 -4.82 -9.65
N GLY A 32 -12.07 -4.85 -10.23
CA GLY A 32 -11.83 -4.69 -11.66
C GLY A 32 -11.89 -3.24 -12.18
N LYS A 33 -12.11 -2.25 -11.30
CA LYS A 33 -12.03 -0.82 -11.66
C LYS A 33 -10.70 -0.24 -11.19
N GLN A 34 -10.05 0.55 -12.05
CA GLN A 34 -8.87 1.32 -11.64
C GLN A 34 -9.29 2.40 -10.64
N LEU A 35 -8.54 2.47 -9.54
CA LEU A 35 -8.69 3.53 -8.56
C LEU A 35 -8.15 4.83 -9.17
N THR A 36 -8.83 5.94 -8.87
CA THR A 36 -8.29 7.27 -9.13
C THR A 36 -7.04 7.52 -8.28
N LEU A 37 -6.28 8.56 -8.61
CA LEU A 37 -5.07 8.92 -7.85
C LEU A 37 -5.39 9.14 -6.37
N ASP A 38 -6.49 9.82 -6.08
CA ASP A 38 -6.92 10.13 -4.71
C ASP A 38 -7.37 8.87 -3.94
N GLU A 39 -8.10 7.97 -4.61
CA GLU A 39 -8.46 6.67 -4.04
C GLU A 39 -7.24 5.78 -3.81
N SER A 40 -6.27 5.83 -4.72
CA SER A 40 -5.01 5.10 -4.61
C SER A 40 -4.20 5.57 -3.40
N VAL A 41 -4.08 6.89 -3.21
CA VAL A 41 -3.43 7.48 -2.04
C VAL A 41 -4.14 7.04 -0.75
N ARG A 42 -5.47 7.16 -0.69
CA ARG A 42 -6.24 6.70 0.49
C ARG A 42 -6.06 5.21 0.76
N PHE A 43 -6.03 4.39 -0.29
CA PHE A 43 -5.80 2.96 -0.19
C PHE A 43 -4.39 2.65 0.34
N ILE A 44 -3.36 3.37 -0.12
CA ILE A 44 -1.99 3.23 0.40
C ILE A 44 -1.92 3.62 1.88
N SER A 45 -2.53 4.74 2.28
CA SER A 45 -2.56 5.16 3.69
C SER A 45 -3.27 4.12 4.57
N PHE A 46 -4.39 3.55 4.09
CA PHE A 46 -5.09 2.46 4.77
C PHE A 46 -4.19 1.23 4.94
N LEU A 47 -3.52 0.77 3.88
CA LEU A 47 -2.59 -0.36 3.95
C LEU A 47 -1.49 -0.13 4.98
N LYS A 48 -0.92 1.08 5.04
CA LYS A 48 0.10 1.45 6.03
C LYS A 48 -0.43 1.34 7.46
N GLN A 49 -1.66 1.79 7.70
CA GLN A 49 -2.30 1.70 9.03
C GLN A 49 -2.58 0.26 9.45
N GLU A 50 -3.13 -0.57 8.57
CA GLU A 50 -3.38 -2.00 8.85
C GLU A 50 -2.07 -2.76 9.14
N LEU A 51 -1.01 -2.41 8.40
CA LEU A 51 0.33 -2.97 8.57
C LEU A 51 0.97 -2.59 9.91
N LEU A 52 0.74 -1.37 10.39
CA LEU A 52 1.16 -0.92 11.73
C LEU A 52 0.35 -1.62 12.83
N ALA A 53 -0.97 -1.65 12.71
CA ALA A 53 -1.86 -2.28 13.68
C ALA A 53 -1.59 -3.78 13.85
N THR A 54 -1.20 -4.46 12.77
CA THR A 54 -0.83 -5.89 12.81
C THR A 54 0.57 -6.13 13.40
N ALA A 55 1.46 -5.12 13.39
CA ALA A 55 2.79 -5.24 13.98
C ALA A 55 2.78 -5.03 15.50
N GLU A 56 1.75 -4.39 16.04
CA GLU A 56 1.54 -4.16 17.48
C GLU A 56 0.66 -5.23 18.16
N ALA A 57 0.10 -6.17 17.40
CA ALA A 57 -0.77 -7.26 17.86
C ALA A 57 -0.04 -8.61 17.96
#